data_AF-R6WCM7-F1
#
_entry.id   AF-R6WCM7-F1
#
_cell.length_a   1.000
_cell.length_b   1.000
_cell.length_c   1.000
_cell.angle_alpha   90.00
_cell.angle_beta   90.00
_cell.angle_gamma   90.00
#
_symmetry.space_group_name_H-M   'P 1'
#
loop_
_entity.id
_entity.type
_entity.pdbx_description
1 polymer ?
#
loop_
_entity_poly.entity_id
_entity_poly.type
_entity_poly.pdbx_seq_one_letter_code
_entity_poly.pdbx_strand_id
1 'polypeptide(L)'
;MSKKNKSTFFKDFKAFIAKGNVLDMAVGVVVGGAFGKITTSLVNDIINPLIGLLVGKEDLSAWVITLKEAVDETTPAVTLNIGSFISTILDFLIISLSIFCVLRVLMKAKAAADKLTKKEAEEEEKSE
;
A
#
# COMPACT_ATOMS: atom_id res chain seq x y z
N MET A 1 -21.11 -34.59 37.79
CA MET A 1 -21.68 -33.49 36.97
C MET A 1 -20.57 -32.93 36.08
N SER A 2 -20.64 -33.15 34.78
CA SER A 2 -19.67 -32.64 33.80
C SER A 2 -20.04 -31.20 33.42
N LYS A 3 -19.31 -30.21 33.96
CA LYS A 3 -19.49 -28.80 33.59
C LYS A 3 -18.51 -28.48 32.45
N LYS A 4 -19.09 -28.35 31.26
CA LYS A 4 -18.46 -28.09 29.96
C LYS A 4 -17.73 -26.73 29.99
N ASN A 5 -16.41 -26.73 30.15
CA ASN A 5 -15.56 -25.53 29.98
C ASN A 5 -15.49 -25.16 28.49
N LYS A 6 -16.42 -24.31 28.04
CA LYS A 6 -16.57 -23.92 26.63
C LYS A 6 -16.23 -22.43 26.37
N SER A 7 -15.22 -21.87 27.06
CA SER A 7 -14.90 -20.43 26.90
C SER A 7 -13.42 -20.02 26.95
N THR A 8 -12.47 -20.96 26.96
CA THR A 8 -11.03 -20.61 27.01
C THR A 8 -10.59 -19.88 25.75
N PHE A 9 -10.83 -20.44 24.55
CA PHE A 9 -10.37 -19.82 23.30
C PHE A 9 -10.87 -18.39 23.07
N PHE A 10 -12.17 -18.12 23.26
CA PHE A 10 -12.71 -16.76 23.06
C PHE A 10 -12.21 -15.76 24.09
N LYS A 11 -11.96 -16.19 25.33
CA LYS A 11 -11.34 -15.33 26.36
C LYS A 11 -9.88 -15.07 26.06
N ASP A 12 -9.14 -16.10 25.66
CA ASP A 12 -7.72 -16.00 25.30
C ASP A 12 -7.53 -15.15 24.04
N PHE A 13 -8.41 -15.31 23.05
CA PHE A 13 -8.46 -14.49 21.85
C PHE A 13 -8.82 -13.03 22.16
N LYS A 14 -9.83 -12.78 23.00
CA LYS A 14 -10.16 -11.42 23.45
C LYS A 14 -8.98 -10.78 24.21
N ALA A 15 -8.33 -11.53 25.09
CA ALA A 15 -7.16 -11.05 25.83
C ALA A 15 -5.96 -10.80 24.91
N PHE A 16 -5.81 -11.57 23.84
CA PHE A 16 -4.78 -11.39 22.82
C PHE A 16 -5.01 -10.13 21.97
N ILE A 17 -6.22 -9.93 21.44
CA ILE A 17 -6.58 -8.75 20.64
C ILE A 17 -6.61 -7.47 21.50
N ALA A 18 -6.93 -7.60 22.79
CA ALA A 18 -6.87 -6.47 23.72
C ALA A 18 -5.45 -5.94 23.97
N LYS A 19 -4.40 -6.64 23.49
CA LYS A 19 -3.04 -6.07 23.48
C LYS A 19 -2.97 -4.98 22.41
N GLY A 20 -2.89 -3.72 22.82
CA GLY A 20 -2.83 -2.56 21.91
C GLY A 20 -1.80 -2.69 20.78
N ASN A 21 -0.59 -3.18 21.08
CA ASN A 21 0.45 -3.41 20.07
C ASN A 21 0.04 -4.40 18.96
N VAL A 22 -0.82 -5.38 19.26
CA VAL A 22 -1.33 -6.33 18.26
C VAL A 22 -2.42 -5.71 17.41
N LEU A 23 -3.32 -4.94 18.04
CA LEU A 23 -4.40 -4.25 17.35
C LEU A 23 -3.86 -3.21 16.37
N ASP A 24 -2.91 -2.38 16.80
CA ASP A 24 -2.31 -1.33 15.97
C ASP A 24 -1.53 -1.93 14.79
N MET A 25 -0.77 -3.01 15.01
CA MET A 25 -0.13 -3.76 13.93
C MET A 25 -1.15 -4.34 12.95
N ALA A 26 -2.22 -4.97 13.45
CA ALA A 26 -3.23 -5.59 12.60
C ALA A 26 -3.95 -4.55 11.72
N VAL A 27 -4.32 -3.41 12.29
CA VAL A 27 -4.92 -2.30 11.55
C VAL A 27 -3.93 -1.76 10.51
N GLY A 28 -2.66 -1.56 10.87
CA GLY A 28 -1.63 -1.10 9.95
C GLY A 28 -1.44 -2.02 8.74
N VAL A 29 -1.42 -3.34 8.95
CA VAL A 29 -1.26 -4.34 7.87
C VAL A 29 -2.49 -4.36 6.94
N VAL A 30 -3.69 -4.34 7.50
CA VAL A 30 -4.95 -4.38 6.71
C VAL A 30 -5.10 -3.11 5.88
N VAL A 31 -4.90 -1.94 6.50
CA VAL A 31 -4.99 -0.64 5.81
C VAL A 31 -3.87 -0.51 4.76
N GLY A 32 -2.65 -0.93 5.09
CA GLY A 32 -1.52 -0.91 4.15
C GLY A 32 -1.78 -1.79 2.91
N GLY A 33 -2.30 -3.00 3.10
CA GLY A 33 -2.66 -3.89 1.99
C GLY A 33 -3.81 -3.35 1.13
N ALA A 34 -4.83 -2.75 1.74
CA ALA A 34 -5.94 -2.14 1.01
C ALA A 34 -5.50 -0.90 0.21
N PHE A 35 -4.70 -0.01 0.81
CA PHE A 35 -4.22 1.20 0.17
C PHE A 35 -3.26 0.90 -1.00
N GLY A 36 -2.42 -0.12 -0.85
CA GLY A 36 -1.59 -0.63 -1.94
C GLY A 36 -2.43 -0.98 -3.17
N LYS A 37 -3.53 -1.74 -2.99
CA LYS A 37 -4.45 -2.10 -4.09
C LYS A 37 -5.10 -0.90 -4.76
N ILE A 38 -5.53 0.11 -3.99
CA ILE A 38 -6.11 1.35 -4.53
C ILE A 38 -5.08 2.05 -5.42
N THR A 39 -3.84 2.13 -4.95
CA THR A 39 -2.77 2.79 -5.70
C THR A 39 -2.41 1.99 -6.96
N THR A 40 -2.31 0.67 -6.86
CA THR A 40 -2.07 -0.20 -8.04
C THR A 40 -3.19 -0.08 -9.07
N SER A 41 -4.46 -0.05 -8.66
CA SER A 41 -5.61 0.15 -9.57
C SER A 41 -5.55 1.53 -10.24
N LEU A 42 -5.19 2.59 -9.51
CA LEU A 42 -4.99 3.91 -10.11
C LEU A 42 -3.94 3.88 -11.22
N VAL A 43 -2.83 3.14 -11.03
CA VAL A 43 -1.81 3.06 -12.08
C VAL A 43 -2.30 2.21 -13.25
N ASN A 44 -2.75 0.99 -12.98
CA ASN A 44 -3.13 0.04 -14.02
C ASN A 44 -4.36 0.47 -14.82
N ASP A 45 -5.36 1.05 -14.17
CA ASP A 45 -6.66 1.32 -14.79
C ASP A 45 -6.78 2.76 -15.31
N ILE A 46 -5.94 3.69 -14.84
CA ILE A 46 -6.00 5.11 -15.24
C ILE A 46 -4.70 5.54 -15.92
N ILE A 47 -3.56 5.39 -15.24
CA ILE A 47 -2.28 5.91 -15.75
C ILE A 47 -1.77 5.10 -16.95
N ASN A 48 -1.79 3.77 -16.88
CA ASN A 48 -1.30 2.90 -17.96
C ASN A 48 -2.07 3.08 -19.26
N PRO A 49 -3.42 3.14 -19.29
CA PRO A 49 -4.18 3.44 -20.50
C PRO A 49 -3.87 4.84 -21.05
N LEU A 50 -3.71 5.84 -20.18
CA LEU A 50 -3.32 7.20 -20.57
C LEU A 50 -1.93 7.24 -21.23
N ILE A 51 -0.96 6.50 -20.69
CA ILE A 51 0.37 6.40 -21.28
C ILE A 51 0.33 5.57 -22.57
N GLY A 52 -0.44 4.48 -22.60
CA GLY A 52 -0.63 3.65 -23.79
C GLY A 52 -1.20 4.44 -24.97
N LEU A 53 -2.15 5.34 -24.69
CA LEU A 53 -2.72 6.24 -25.69
C LEU A 53 -1.69 7.24 -26.25
N LEU A 54 -0.72 7.69 -25.45
CA LEU A 54 0.36 8.59 -25.89
C LEU A 54 1.47 7.87 -26.66
N VAL A 55 1.77 6.62 -26.30
CA VAL A 55 2.83 5.80 -26.93
C VAL A 55 2.31 5.07 -28.18
N GLY A 56 0.99 5.09 -28.43
CA GLY A 56 0.38 4.49 -29.62
C GLY A 56 0.25 2.97 -29.58
N LYS A 57 0.48 2.35 -28.42
CA LYS A 57 0.21 0.93 -28.13
C LYS A 57 -0.62 0.87 -26.86
N GLU A 58 -1.72 0.12 -26.90
CA GLU A 58 -2.70 0.00 -25.80
C GLU A 58 -2.08 -0.40 -24.45
N ASP A 59 -0.87 -0.98 -24.45
CA ASP A 59 -0.14 -1.36 -23.25
C ASP A 59 1.36 -1.11 -23.36
N LEU A 60 1.96 -0.52 -22.32
CA LEU A 60 3.43 -0.47 -22.15
C LEU A 60 4.01 -1.89 -22.13
N SER A 61 3.27 -2.85 -21.56
CA SER A 61 3.63 -4.28 -21.50
C SER A 61 3.78 -4.94 -22.88
N ALA A 62 3.26 -4.34 -23.95
CA ALA A 62 3.36 -4.86 -25.32
C ALA A 62 4.74 -4.60 -25.98
N TRP A 63 5.68 -3.95 -25.29
CA TRP A 63 7.08 -3.90 -25.69
C TRP A 63 7.81 -5.16 -25.25
N VAL A 64 7.69 -6.17 -26.11
CA VAL A 64 8.34 -7.46 -25.97
C VAL A 64 9.39 -7.60 -27.07
N ILE A 65 10.65 -7.80 -26.68
CA ILE A 65 11.72 -8.19 -27.59
C ILE A 65 11.85 -9.71 -27.49
N THR A 66 11.41 -10.43 -28.52
CA THR A 66 11.58 -11.88 -28.61
C THR A 66 13.05 -12.18 -28.94
N LEU A 67 13.79 -12.72 -27.97
CA LEU A 67 15.20 -13.11 -28.14
C LEU A 67 15.34 -14.48 -28.82
N LYS A 68 14.33 -15.35 -28.69
CA LYS A 68 14.25 -16.66 -29.34
C LYS A 68 12.80 -17.00 -29.63
N GLU A 69 12.49 -17.24 -30.91
CA GLU A 69 11.16 -17.69 -31.33
C GLU A 69 10.85 -19.08 -30.76
N ALA A 70 9.57 -19.32 -30.47
CA ALA A 70 9.10 -20.63 -30.01
C ALA A 70 9.36 -21.65 -31.13
N VAL A 71 10.00 -22.77 -30.78
CA VAL A 71 10.33 -23.83 -31.75
C VAL A 71 9.20 -24.86 -31.81
N ASP A 72 8.40 -25.01 -30.74
CA ASP A 72 7.23 -25.91 -30.62
C ASP A 72 6.29 -25.47 -29.48
N GLU A 73 5.08 -26.05 -29.37
CA GLU A 73 4.12 -25.83 -28.25
C GLU A 73 4.71 -26.15 -26.85
N THR A 74 5.78 -26.94 -26.79
CA THR A 74 6.45 -27.35 -25.55
C THR A 74 7.65 -26.47 -25.17
N THR A 75 8.11 -25.58 -26.06
CA THR A 75 9.21 -24.64 -25.78
C THR A 75 8.76 -23.20 -25.99
N PRO A 76 8.29 -22.51 -24.92
CA PRO A 76 7.84 -21.14 -25.05
C PRO A 76 8.97 -20.22 -25.51
N ALA A 77 8.62 -19.22 -26.33
CA ALA A 77 9.55 -18.19 -26.79
C ALA A 77 10.21 -17.49 -25.61
N VAL A 78 11.52 -17.23 -25.70
CA VAL A 78 12.23 -16.45 -24.69
C VAL A 78 12.04 -14.97 -25.05
N THR A 79 11.16 -14.32 -24.30
CA THR A 79 10.79 -12.92 -24.51
C THR A 79 11.36 -12.04 -23.40
N LEU A 80 11.99 -10.93 -23.77
CA LEU A 80 12.29 -9.84 -22.84
C LEU A 80 11.12 -8.86 -22.81
N ASN A 81 10.38 -8.88 -21.72
CA ASN A 81 9.23 -8.02 -21.49
C ASN A 81 9.67 -6.68 -20.87
N ILE A 82 10.44 -5.90 -21.64
CA ILE A 82 10.92 -4.57 -21.21
C ILE A 82 9.75 -3.66 -20.84
N GLY A 83 8.64 -3.79 -21.56
CA GLY A 83 7.39 -3.10 -21.29
C GLY A 83 6.86 -3.31 -19.87
N SER A 84 6.78 -4.57 -19.43
CA SER A 84 6.28 -4.93 -18.10
C SER A 84 7.23 -4.44 -17.00
N PHE A 85 8.55 -4.46 -17.26
CA PHE A 85 9.53 -3.92 -16.33
C PHE A 85 9.38 -2.42 -16.12
N ILE A 86 9.20 -1.65 -17.20
CA ILE A 86 8.96 -0.20 -17.12
C ILE A 86 7.64 0.10 -16.41
N SER A 87 6.57 -0.66 -16.69
CA SER A 87 5.29 -0.54 -15.97
C SER A 87 5.49 -0.74 -14.46
N THR A 88 6.27 -1.75 -14.06
CA THR A 88 6.53 -2.05 -12.64
C THR A 88 7.33 -0.94 -11.96
N ILE A 89 8.26 -0.30 -12.68
CA ILE A 89 9.00 0.87 -12.18
C ILE A 89 8.06 2.07 -11.98
N LEU A 90 7.14 2.31 -12.93
CA LEU A 90 6.15 3.37 -12.81
C LEU A 90 5.21 3.11 -11.63
N ASP A 91 4.71 1.88 -11.46
CA ASP A 91 3.89 1.48 -10.32
C ASP A 91 4.59 1.81 -8.99
N PHE A 92 5.87 1.43 -8.86
CA PHE A 92 6.66 1.72 -7.67
C PHE A 92 6.83 3.23 -7.44
N LEU A 93 7.07 4.01 -8.50
CA LEU A 93 7.19 5.47 -8.40
C LEU A 93 5.89 6.13 -7.92
N ILE A 94 4.73 5.68 -8.41
CA ILE A 94 3.44 6.23 -8.00
C ILE A 94 3.06 5.80 -6.58
N ILE A 95 3.32 4.53 -6.21
CA ILE A 95 3.08 4.05 -4.85
C ILE A 95 3.95 4.82 -3.85
N SER A 96 5.25 4.98 -4.14
CA SER A 96 6.16 5.73 -3.26
C SER A 96 5.78 7.22 -3.16
N LEU A 97 5.37 7.85 -4.26
CA LEU A 97 4.85 9.22 -4.26
C LEU A 97 3.56 9.36 -3.46
N SER A 98 2.64 8.39 -3.58
CA SER A 98 1.37 8.40 -2.85
C SER A 98 1.59 8.26 -1.34
N ILE A 99 2.46 7.32 -0.94
CA ILE A 99 2.87 7.16 0.46
C ILE A 99 3.53 8.45 0.96
N PHE A 100 4.43 9.05 0.17
CA PHE A 100 5.07 10.31 0.53
C PHE A 100 4.07 11.45 0.73
N CYS A 101 3.07 11.58 -0.14
CA CYS A 101 2.00 12.57 0.00
C CYS A 101 1.21 12.38 1.30
N VAL A 102 0.80 11.15 1.61
CA VAL A 102 0.09 10.83 2.85
C VAL A 102 0.97 11.13 4.07
N LEU A 103 2.22 10.67 4.07
CA LEU A 103 3.17 10.95 5.15
C LEU A 103 3.39 12.45 5.33
N ARG A 104 3.52 13.22 4.24
CA ARG A 104 3.67 14.68 4.29
C ARG A 104 2.44 15.36 4.91
N VAL A 105 1.23 14.91 4.59
CA VAL A 105 -0.01 15.43 5.20
C VAL A 105 -0.06 15.07 6.68
N LEU A 106 0.24 13.83 7.05
CA LEU A 106 0.25 13.37 8.44
C LEU A 106 1.31 14.11 9.28
N MET A 107 2.53 14.30 8.74
CA MET A 107 3.59 15.06 9.41
C MET A 107 3.19 16.52 9.61
N LYS A 108 2.53 17.14 8.62
CA LYS A 108 1.99 18.50 8.76
C LYS A 108 0.86 18.58 9.78
N ALA A 109 -0.06 17.62 9.79
CA ALA A 109 -1.16 17.56 10.74
C ALA A 109 -0.65 17.36 12.17
N LYS A 110 0.31 16.46 12.37
CA LYS A 110 0.96 16.25 13.68
C LYS A 110 1.72 17.48 14.14
N ALA A 111 2.49 18.12 13.26
CA ALA A 111 3.19 19.36 13.57
C ALA A 111 2.24 20.53 13.89
N ALA A 112 1.03 20.53 13.31
CA ALA A 112 -0.02 21.50 13.66
C ALA A 112 -0.65 21.18 15.02
N ALA A 113 -0.91 19.90 15.31
CA ALA A 113 -1.43 19.45 16.60
C ALA A 113 -0.44 19.73 17.75
N ASP A 114 0.84 19.36 17.60
CA ASP A 114 1.88 19.58 18.61
C ASP A 114 2.11 21.09 18.89
N LYS A 115 1.89 21.94 17.89
CA LYS A 115 1.93 23.41 18.06
C LYS A 115 0.76 23.94 18.85
N LEU A 116 -0.44 23.38 18.69
CA LEU A 116 -1.63 23.79 19.45
C LEU A 116 -1.48 23.38 20.92
N THR A 117 -1.03 22.15 21.19
CA THR A 117 -0.83 21.66 22.56
C THR A 117 0.26 22.43 23.31
N LYS A 118 1.36 22.80 22.64
CA LYS A 118 2.40 23.66 23.25
C LYS A 118 1.91 25.08 23.52
N LYS A 119 1.07 25.63 22.64
CA LYS A 119 0.55 26.98 22.77
C LYS A 119 -0.47 27.08 23.91
N GLU A 120 -1.30 26.04 24.07
CA GLU A 120 -2.22 25.89 25.21
C GLU A 120 -1.45 25.74 26.54
N ALA A 121 -0.36 24.95 26.55
CA ALA A 121 0.49 24.81 27.74
C ALA A 121 1.24 26.10 28.11
N GLU A 122 1.73 26.86 27.11
CA GLU A 122 2.36 28.17 27.33
C GLU A 122 1.36 29.26 27.72
N GLU A 123 0.08 29.15 27.33
CA GLU A 123 -1.00 30.07 27.73
C GLU A 123 -1.53 29.75 29.13
N GLU A 124 -1.62 28.48 29.54
CA GLU A 124 -1.93 28.07 30.91
C GLU A 124 -0.83 28.50 31.91
N GLU A 125 0.45 28.25 31.61
CA GLU A 125 1.59 28.62 32.47
C GLU A 125 1.76 30.15 32.64
N LYS A 126 1.23 30.96 31.72
CA LYS A 126 1.25 32.43 31.80
C LYS A 126 0.04 33.02 32.53
N SER A 127 -0.95 32.19 32.82
CA SER A 127 -2.21 32.56 33.48
C SER A 127 -2.27 32.17 34.96
N GLU A 128 -1.35 31.31 35.41
CA GLU A 128 -0.97 31.10 36.83
C GLU A 128 0.08 32.12 37.31
#